data_AF-A0A6P0Q302-F1
#
_entry.id   AF-A0A6P0Q302-F1
#
_cell.length_a   1.000
_cell.length_b   1.000
_cell.length_c   1.000
_cell.angle_alpha   90.00
_cell.angle_beta   90.00
_cell.angle_gamma   90.00
#
_symmetry.space_group_name_H-M   'P 1'
#
loop_
_entity.id
_entity.type
_entity.pdbx_description
1 polymer ?
#
loop_
_entity_poly.entity_id
_entity_poly.type
_entity_poly.pdbx_seq_one_letter_code
_entity_poly.pdbx_strand_id
1 'polypeptide(L)'
;MSNDLGREICGNLPTGESREWLLTNGIGGYASGTIAGLVTRRYHGLLIAALKPPLNRNRGLSDREDHLHVATFETQLKVGESLTLVVSTEEHPEL
;
A
#
# COMPACT_ATOMS: atom_id res chain seq x y z
N MET A 1 1.19 6.68 -18.82
CA MET A 1 1.68 5.71 -17.82
C MET A 1 0.47 4.98 -17.28
N SER A 2 0.42 3.66 -17.41
CA SER A 2 -0.72 2.88 -16.92
C SER A 2 -0.64 2.78 -15.40
N ASN A 3 -1.72 3.15 -14.71
CA ASN A 3 -1.87 3.00 -13.25
C ASN A 3 -2.41 1.61 -12.87
N ASP A 4 -2.40 0.66 -13.80
CA ASP A 4 -2.91 -0.69 -13.56
C ASP A 4 -1.99 -1.42 -12.57
N LEU A 5 -2.56 -1.84 -11.44
CA LEU A 5 -1.92 -2.61 -10.36
C LEU A 5 -2.63 -3.95 -10.20
N GLY A 6 -3.07 -4.54 -11.31
CA GLY A 6 -3.76 -5.82 -11.35
C GLY A 6 -2.95 -6.99 -10.79
N ARG A 7 -3.60 -8.16 -10.74
CA ARG A 7 -3.03 -9.41 -10.19
C ARG A 7 -1.71 -9.78 -10.86
N GLU A 8 -1.58 -9.50 -12.15
CA GLU A 8 -0.37 -9.77 -12.94
C GLU A 8 0.85 -8.99 -12.47
N ILE A 9 0.64 -7.85 -11.79
CA ILE A 9 1.71 -7.02 -11.21
C ILE A 9 1.90 -7.35 -9.73
N CYS A 10 0.82 -7.29 -8.94
CA CYS A 10 0.91 -7.50 -7.49
C CYS A 10 1.20 -8.96 -7.10
N GLY A 11 0.80 -9.93 -7.93
CA GLY A 11 1.02 -11.36 -7.71
C GLY A 11 2.33 -11.90 -8.28
N ASN A 12 3.13 -11.07 -8.98
CA ASN A 12 4.40 -11.47 -9.56
C ASN A 12 5.56 -10.77 -8.84
N LEU A 13 6.32 -11.51 -8.02
CA LEU A 13 7.37 -10.93 -7.18
C LEU A 13 8.44 -10.14 -7.97
N PRO A 14 9.03 -10.65 -9.08
CA PRO A 14 9.98 -9.87 -9.88
C PRO A 14 9.41 -8.54 -10.41
N THR A 15 8.14 -8.52 -10.77
CA THR A 15 7.45 -7.31 -11.23
C THR A 15 7.11 -6.37 -10.07
N GLY A 16 6.71 -6.93 -8.92
CA GLY A 16 6.33 -6.17 -7.72
C GLY A 16 7.51 -5.55 -6.98
N GLU A 17 8.69 -6.18 -7.00
CA GLU A 17 9.90 -5.64 -6.35
C GLU A 17 10.57 -4.53 -7.17
N SER A 18 10.34 -4.51 -8.49
CA SER A 18 10.91 -3.52 -9.41
C SER A 18 10.06 -2.25 -9.54
N ARG A 19 8.84 -2.25 -8.99
CA ARG A 19 7.92 -1.09 -8.99
C ARG A 19 7.83 -0.49 -7.59
N GLU A 20 7.94 0.82 -7.51
CA GLU A 20 7.93 1.60 -6.27
C GLU A 20 6.72 2.53 -6.22
N TRP A 21 6.26 2.85 -5.00
CA TRP A 21 5.21 3.83 -4.73
C TRP A 21 5.70 4.89 -3.74
N LEU A 22 5.11 6.09 -3.82
CA LEU A 22 5.37 7.22 -2.93
C LEU A 22 4.05 7.94 -2.64
N LEU A 23 3.72 8.07 -1.36
CA LEU A 23 2.57 8.81 -0.86
C LEU A 23 3.04 9.92 0.08
N THR A 24 2.76 11.18 -0.25
CA THR A 24 3.13 12.34 0.58
C THR A 24 1.92 12.84 1.38
N ASN A 25 2.13 13.30 2.62
CA ASN A 25 1.05 13.81 3.46
C ASN A 25 0.83 15.34 3.35
N GLY A 26 1.48 16.01 2.39
CA GLY A 26 1.35 17.46 2.17
C GLY A 26 2.05 18.37 3.19
N ILE A 27 2.55 17.84 4.31
CA ILE A 27 3.26 18.60 5.36
C ILE A 27 4.74 18.19 5.49
N GLY A 28 5.28 17.55 4.45
CA GLY A 28 6.69 17.15 4.37
C GLY A 28 6.98 15.71 4.84
N GLY A 29 5.98 15.00 5.35
CA GLY A 29 6.08 13.56 5.62
C GLY A 29 5.66 12.72 4.41
N TYR A 30 6.12 11.47 4.36
CA TYR A 30 5.75 10.53 3.30
C TYR A 30 5.85 9.05 3.73
N ALA A 31 5.22 8.19 2.94
CA ALA A 31 5.37 6.75 2.96
C ALA A 31 5.83 6.28 1.57
N SER A 32 6.69 5.26 1.50
CA SER A 32 7.15 4.69 0.23
C SER A 32 7.65 3.26 0.39
N GLY A 33 7.60 2.48 -0.68
CA GLY A 33 8.02 1.09 -0.71
C GLY A 33 7.94 0.50 -2.12
N THR A 34 8.31 -0.78 -2.25
CA THR A 34 7.95 -1.53 -3.47
C THR A 34 6.49 -2.00 -3.38
N ILE A 35 5.90 -2.36 -4.52
CA ILE A 35 4.56 -2.99 -4.55
C ILE A 35 4.58 -4.31 -3.78
N ALA A 36 5.70 -5.04 -3.77
CA ALA A 36 5.89 -6.27 -3.02
C ALA A 36 6.16 -6.08 -1.50
N GLY A 37 6.10 -4.86 -0.98
CA GLY A 37 6.35 -4.58 0.45
C GLY A 37 7.82 -4.73 0.89
N LEU A 38 8.74 -4.88 -0.05
CA LEU A 38 10.16 -5.09 0.24
C LEU A 38 10.87 -3.76 0.56
N VAL A 39 11.62 -3.75 1.65
CA VAL A 39 12.48 -2.61 2.04
C VAL A 39 13.83 -2.72 1.32
N THR A 40 13.83 -2.45 0.01
CA THR A 40 15.03 -2.52 -0.85
C THR A 40 15.86 -1.22 -0.87
N ARG A 41 15.31 -0.11 -0.36
CA ARG A 41 15.95 1.22 -0.35
C ARG A 41 16.00 1.82 1.06
N ARG A 42 17.05 2.61 1.34
CA ARG A 42 17.24 3.34 2.62
C ARG A 42 16.05 4.24 3.00
N TYR A 43 15.31 4.74 2.02
CA TYR A 43 14.21 5.68 2.23
C TYR A 43 12.81 5.07 2.12
N HIS A 44 12.70 3.76 1.89
CA HIS A 44 11.42 3.06 2.07
C HIS A 44 11.02 3.09 3.53
N GLY A 45 9.73 3.16 3.81
CA GLY A 45 9.18 3.23 5.15
C GLY A 45 7.76 3.73 5.11
N LEU A 46 6.94 3.27 6.05
CA LEU A 46 5.52 3.59 6.12
C LEU A 46 5.26 4.94 6.80
N LEU A 47 6.26 5.47 7.51
CA LEU A 47 6.25 6.83 8.03
C LEU A 47 7.66 7.41 8.07
N ILE A 48 7.92 8.35 7.16
CA ILE A 48 9.07 9.23 7.20
C ILE A 48 8.57 10.64 7.54
N ALA A 49 8.86 11.10 8.75
CA ALA A 49 8.45 12.42 9.21
C ALA A 49 9.57 13.45 8.98
N ALA A 50 9.24 14.58 8.36
CA ALA A 50 10.14 15.73 8.27
C ALA A 50 9.92 16.65 9.47
N LEU A 51 10.41 16.24 10.64
CA LEU A 51 10.19 16.96 11.90
C LEU A 51 10.83 18.37 11.91
N LYS A 52 11.88 18.62 11.11
CA LYS A 52 12.50 19.94 10.87
C LYS A 52 13.07 20.07 9.44
N PRO A 53 12.23 20.29 8.41
CA PRO A 53 12.69 20.34 7.01
C PRO A 53 13.81 21.38 6.80
N PRO A 54 14.82 21.14 5.93
CA PRO A 54 15.07 19.94 5.12
C PRO A 54 15.94 18.87 5.83
N LEU A 55 16.38 19.10 7.07
CA LEU A 55 17.25 18.21 7.86
C LEU A 55 16.41 17.34 8.83
N ASN A 56 17.02 16.38 9.53
CA ASN A 56 16.36 15.57 10.58
C ASN A 56 15.09 14.80 10.14
N ARG A 57 15.20 13.97 9.09
CA ARG A 57 14.16 13.00 8.76
C ARG A 57 14.24 11.82 9.71
N ASN A 58 13.18 11.58 10.46
CA ASN A 58 13.07 10.42 11.33
C ASN A 58 12.23 9.34 10.66
N ARG A 59 12.81 8.13 10.55
CA ARG A 59 12.14 6.92 10.08
C ARG A 59 11.47 6.28 11.29
N GLY A 60 10.15 6.47 11.41
CA GLY A 60 9.39 6.04 12.59
C GLY A 60 9.04 4.55 12.59
N LEU A 61 8.73 3.99 11.41
CA LEU A 61 8.34 2.59 11.24
C LEU A 61 9.09 2.02 10.04
N SER A 62 10.03 1.12 10.32
CA SER A 62 10.96 0.56 9.32
C SER A 62 10.30 -0.42 8.36
N ASP A 63 9.59 -1.38 8.92
CA ASP A 63 9.13 -2.61 8.25
C ASP A 63 7.92 -3.22 8.97
N ARG A 64 7.30 -2.47 9.88
CA ARG A 64 6.05 -2.89 10.53
C ARG A 64 4.91 -2.71 9.54
N GLU A 65 4.48 -3.79 8.90
CA GLU A 65 3.14 -3.82 8.32
C GLU A 65 2.12 -3.61 9.45
N ASP A 66 1.41 -2.49 9.43
CA ASP A 66 0.24 -2.29 10.26
C ASP A 66 -0.92 -2.95 9.51
N HIS A 67 -1.20 -4.21 9.83
CA HIS A 67 -2.36 -4.92 9.27
C HIS A 67 -3.61 -4.27 9.84
N LEU A 68 -4.19 -3.35 9.09
CA LEU A 68 -5.49 -2.79 9.43
C LEU A 68 -6.56 -3.87 9.19
N HIS A 69 -7.05 -4.47 10.27
CA HIS A 69 -8.21 -5.36 10.22
C HIS A 69 -9.48 -4.53 10.04
N VAL A 70 -9.90 -4.32 8.78
CA VAL A 70 -11.08 -3.49 8.43
C VAL A 70 -12.39 -4.23 8.74
N ALA A 71 -12.49 -5.50 8.35
CA ALA A 71 -13.68 -6.33 8.58
C ALA A 71 -13.38 -7.83 8.41
N THR A 72 -14.25 -8.66 8.98
CA THR A 72 -14.37 -10.08 8.67
C THR A 72 -15.65 -10.31 7.86
N PHE A 73 -15.54 -11.05 6.75
CA PHE A 73 -16.68 -11.41 5.91
C PHE A 73 -16.74 -12.94 5.75
N GLU A 74 -17.90 -13.52 6.00
CA GLU A 74 -18.15 -14.96 5.85
C GLU A 74 -19.26 -15.19 4.82
N THR A 75 -19.04 -16.14 3.92
CA THR A 75 -20.05 -16.59 2.96
C THR A 75 -19.83 -18.05 2.57
N GLN A 76 -20.87 -18.70 2.05
CA GLN A 76 -20.79 -20.02 1.45
C GLN A 76 -20.96 -19.90 -0.06
N LEU A 77 -20.01 -20.43 -0.83
CA LEU A 77 -20.09 -20.51 -2.28
C LEU A 77 -20.29 -21.97 -2.70
N LYS A 78 -21.14 -22.21 -3.69
CA LYS A 78 -21.24 -23.48 -4.41
C LYS A 78 -20.27 -23.53 -5.57
N VAL A 79 -20.03 -24.74 -6.08
CA VAL A 79 -19.20 -24.93 -7.28
C VAL A 79 -19.80 -24.15 -8.45
N GLY A 80 -19.00 -23.25 -9.03
CA GLY A 80 -19.40 -22.38 -10.13
C GLY A 80 -19.88 -20.98 -9.73
N GLU A 81 -20.01 -20.69 -8.43
CA GLU A 81 -20.32 -19.34 -7.94
C GLU A 81 -19.06 -18.50 -7.73
N SER A 82 -19.19 -17.19 -7.90
CA SER A 82 -18.12 -16.22 -7.67
C SER A 82 -18.57 -15.11 -6.72
N LEU A 83 -17.64 -14.65 -5.88
CA LEU A 83 -17.81 -13.48 -5.04
C LEU A 83 -16.87 -12.37 -5.51
N THR A 84 -17.39 -11.14 -5.58
CA THR A 84 -16.60 -9.92 -5.73
C THR A 84 -16.86 -9.02 -4.52
N LEU A 85 -15.80 -8.67 -3.80
CA LEU A 85 -15.85 -7.69 -2.71
C LEU A 85 -15.29 -6.37 -3.23
N VAL A 86 -16.03 -5.29 -3.04
CA VAL A 86 -15.54 -3.92 -3.29
C VAL A 86 -15.57 -3.17 -1.96
N VAL A 87 -14.44 -2.57 -1.60
CA VAL A 87 -14.26 -1.84 -0.35
C VAL A 87 -13.75 -0.46 -0.70
N SER A 88 -14.36 0.58 -0.14
CA SER A 88 -13.94 1.96 -0.31
C SER A 88 -13.88 2.68 1.03
N THR A 89 -12.96 3.64 1.14
CA THR A 89 -12.90 4.60 2.23
C THR A 89 -13.62 5.91 1.89
N GLU A 90 -14.17 6.03 0.68
CA GLU A 90 -14.95 7.19 0.24
C GLU A 90 -16.38 7.10 0.77
N GLU A 91 -16.96 8.25 1.13
CA GLU A 91 -18.35 8.35 1.56
C GLU A 91 -19.33 8.02 0.42
N HIS A 92 -18.93 8.31 -0.83
CA HIS A 92 -19.74 8.10 -2.03
C HIS A 92 -18.90 7.49 -3.16
N PRO A 93 -18.57 6.19 -3.09
CA PRO A 93 -17.80 5.53 -4.14
C PRO A 93 -18.62 5.43 -5.43
N GLU A 94 -18.05 5.90 -6.54
CA GLU A 94 -18.58 5.62 -7.88
C GLU A 94 -18.15 4.19 -8.28
N LEU A 95 -19.09 3.25 -8.25
CA LEU A 95 -18.88 1.81 -8.47
C LEU A 95 -19.41 1.34 -9.83
#